data_AF-A0A392QH62-F1
#
_entry.id   AF-A0A392QH62-F1
#
_cell.length_a   1.000
_cell.length_b   1.000
_cell.length_c   1.000
_cell.angle_alpha   90.00
_cell.angle_beta   90.00
_cell.angle_gamma   90.00
#
_symmetry.space_group_name_H-M   'P 1'
#
loop_
_entity.id
_entity.type
_entity.pdbx_description
1 polymer ?
#
loop_
_entity_poly.entity_id
_entity_poly.type
_entity_poly.pdbx_seq_one_letter_code
_entity_poly.pdbx_strand_id
1 'polypeptide(L)' 'MLNSDINEQLVGVAGVEEGDMVLEIGPGTGSLTNTLINSGAFVLAVEK' A
#
# COMPACT_ATOMS: atom_id res chain seq x y z
N MET A 1 -7.48 7.15 1.78
CA MET A 1 -8.82 6.72 1.35
C MET A 1 -9.73 6.60 2.55
N LEU A 2 -10.99 6.98 2.40
CA LEU A 2 -12.01 6.98 3.47
C LEU A 2 -12.62 5.58 3.73
N ASN A 3 -12.26 4.57 2.94
CA ASN A 3 -12.75 3.19 3.05
C ASN A 3 -11.55 2.22 3.08
N SER A 4 -11.42 1.46 4.17
CA SER A 4 -10.34 0.48 4.40
C SER A 4 -10.43 -0.71 3.46
N ASP A 5 -11.62 -1.18 3.14
CA ASP A 5 -11.87 -2.40 2.38
C ASP A 5 -11.35 -2.25 0.94
N ILE A 6 -11.40 -1.02 0.40
CA ILE A 6 -10.83 -0.71 -0.93
C ILE A 6 -9.31 -0.89 -0.92
N ASN A 7 -8.61 -0.49 0.15
CA ASN A 7 -7.15 -0.64 0.21
C ASN A 7 -6.77 -2.12 0.24
N GLU A 8 -7.49 -2.95 1.02
CA GLU A 8 -7.25 -4.39 1.07
C GLU A 8 -7.49 -5.06 -0.29
N GLN A 9 -8.55 -4.65 -1.00
CA GLN A 9 -8.82 -5.12 -2.37
C GLN A 9 -7.71 -4.72 -3.35
N LEU A 10 -7.21 -3.48 -3.26
CA LEU A 10 -6.11 -3.01 -4.11
C LEU A 10 -4.84 -3.85 -3.89
N VAL A 11 -4.47 -4.08 -2.62
CA VAL A 11 -3.32 -4.92 -2.27
C VAL A 11 -3.52 -6.36 -2.77
N GLY A 12 -4.71 -6.92 -2.60
CA GLY A 12 -5.03 -8.28 -3.07
C GLY A 12 -4.99 -8.44 -4.60
N VAL A 13 -5.56 -7.49 -5.36
CA VAL A 13 -5.52 -7.51 -6.83
C VAL A 13 -4.11 -7.26 -7.36
N ALA A 14 -3.31 -6.44 -6.67
CA ALA A 14 -1.91 -6.23 -7.00
C ALA A 14 -1.03 -7.46 -6.67
N GLY A 15 -1.56 -8.42 -5.91
CA GLY A 15 -0.83 -9.64 -5.55
C GLY A 15 0.39 -9.38 -4.67
N VAL A 16 0.31 -8.37 -3.80
CA VAL A 16 1.42 -8.00 -2.92
C VAL A 16 1.60 -9.07 -1.84
N GLU A 17 2.82 -9.56 -1.71
CA GLU A 17 3.22 -10.59 -0.75
C GLU A 17 4.30 -10.05 0.23
N GLU A 18 4.59 -10.84 1.26
CA GLU A 18 5.64 -10.51 2.22
C GLU A 18 7.00 -10.46 1.52
N GLY A 19 7.75 -9.38 1.75
CA GLY A 19 9.06 -9.15 1.16
C GLY A 19 9.04 -8.44 -0.20
N ASP A 20 7.86 -8.17 -0.77
CA ASP A 20 7.75 -7.39 -2.00
C ASP A 20 8.27 -5.96 -1.83
N MET A 21 8.87 -5.42 -2.89
CA MET A 21 9.24 -4.01 -2.98
C MET A 21 8.18 -3.25 -3.77
N VAL A 22 7.46 -2.34 -3.10
CA VAL A 22 6.36 -1.56 -3.69
C VAL A 22 6.73 -0.10 -3.77
N LEU A 23 6.56 0.51 -4.94
CA LEU A 23 6.62 1.97 -5.12
C LEU A 23 5.21 2.54 -5.00
N GLU A 24 4.96 3.37 -3.99
CA GLU A 24 3.72 4.12 -3.84
C GLU A 24 3.92 5.57 -4.27
N ILE A 25 3.14 6.03 -5.26
CA ILE A 25 3.18 7.41 -5.74
C ILE A 25 1.96 8.14 -5.18
N GLY A 26 2.18 9.23 -4.45
CA GLY A 26 1.13 10.01 -3.82
C GLY A 26 0.51 9.33 -2.60
N PRO A 27 1.30 8.99 -1.55
CA PRO A 27 0.79 8.31 -0.35
C PRO A 27 -0.23 9.17 0.42
N GLY A 28 -0.21 10.50 0.26
CA GLY A 28 -1.08 11.42 0.98
C GLY A 28 -1.03 11.19 2.50
N THR A 29 -2.16 10.81 3.11
CA THR A 29 -2.24 10.52 4.55
C THR A 29 -1.74 9.13 4.95
N GLY A 30 -1.22 8.34 4.01
CA GLY A 30 -0.61 7.03 4.26
C GLY A 30 -1.58 5.87 4.44
N SER A 31 -2.87 6.03 4.09
CA SER A 31 -3.86 4.96 4.34
C SER A 31 -3.58 3.68 3.56
N LEU A 32 -3.07 3.80 2.33
CA LEU A 32 -2.71 2.66 1.49
C LEU A 32 -1.30 2.17 1.86
N THR A 33 -0.36 3.08 2.14
CA THR A 33 0.96 2.78 2.71
C THR A 33 0.85 1.83 3.90
N ASN A 34 -0.05 2.09 4.85
CA ASN A 34 -0.25 1.23 6.01
C ASN A 34 -0.72 -0.18 5.63
N THR A 35 -1.64 -0.31 4.68
CA THR A 35 -2.11 -1.63 4.22
C THR A 35 -0.99 -2.41 3.53
N LEU A 36 -0.18 -1.75 2.69
CA LEU A 36 0.98 -2.35 2.03
C LEU A 36 2.07 -2.80 3.02
N ILE A 37 2.38 -2.00 4.04
CA ILE A 37 3.34 -2.38 5.07
C ILE A 37 2.80 -3.57 5.89
N ASN A 38 1.51 -3.57 6.21
CA ASN A 38 0.87 -4.64 6.96
C ASN A 38 0.81 -5.97 6.19
N SER A 39 0.89 -5.95 4.85
CA SER A 39 1.06 -7.17 4.04
C SER A 39 2.51 -7.68 4.03
N GLY A 40 3.43 -7.03 4.74
CA GLY A 40 4.84 -7.41 4.81
C GLY A 40 5.70 -6.85 3.68
N ALA A 41 5.18 -5.90 2.88
CA ALA A 41 5.93 -5.29 1.81
C ALA A 41 6.87 -4.17 2.32
N PHE A 42 7.98 -3.99 1.61
CA PHE A 42 8.84 -2.83 1.71
C PHE A 42 8.33 -1.73 0.78
N VAL A 43 7.83 -0.64 1.35
CA VAL A 43 7.23 0.46 0.58
C VAL A 43 8.19 1.63 0.43
N LEU A 44 8.50 2.00 -0.82
CA LEU A 44 9.10 3.28 -1.16
C LEU A 44 7.96 4.23 -1.55
N ALA A 45 7.63 5.18 -0.68
CA ALA A 45 6.59 6.17 -0.94
C ALA A 45 7.18 7.50 -1.41
N VAL A 46 6.62 8.08 -2.48
CA VAL A 46 7.04 9.36 -3.06
C VAL A 46 5.85 10.33 -3.12
N GLU A 47 6.00 11.49 -2.50
CA GLU A 47 5.03 12.60 -2.48
C GLU A 47 5.72 13.89 -2.93
N LYS A 48 4.96 14.82 -3.51
CA LYS A 48 5.47 16.14 -3.93
C LYS A 48 5.82 17.04 -2.74
#